data_AF-A0A932NLP0-F1
#
_entry.id   AF-A0A932NLP0-F1
#
_cell.length_a   1.000
_cell.length_b   1.000
_cell.length_c   1.000
_cell.angle_alpha   90.00
_cell.angle_beta   90.00
_cell.angle_gamma   90.00
#
_symmetry.space_group_name_H-M   'P 1'
#
loop_
_entity.id
_entity.type
_entity.pdbx_description
1 polymer ?
#
loop_
_entity_poly.entity_id
_entity_poly.type
_entity_poly.pdbx_seq_one_letter_code
_entity_poly.pdbx_strand_id
1 'polypeptide(L)'
;MPPTDLAELDYVSEMIHPHLAFPHSTRAEEVALAKRIHQKSRGEILLLSPTAFDVPAVVAGLTAEHIETVMRLGALSQKRFLGTAFDVPENAARIEAITQALAEELKAGPGDVSRQLQRLRWYINDHRTLFSKESA
;
A
#
# COMPACT_ATOMS: atom_id res chain seq x y z
N MET A 1 -34.13 6.54 9.79
CA MET A 1 -32.80 5.94 9.48
C MET A 1 -32.57 4.83 10.48
N PRO A 2 -32.29 3.58 10.07
CA PRO A 2 -31.79 2.60 11.01
C PRO A 2 -30.41 3.10 11.53
N PRO A 3 -30.04 2.83 12.78
CA PRO A 3 -28.69 3.09 13.24
C PRO A 3 -27.75 2.18 12.43
N THR A 4 -26.82 2.77 11.67
CA THR A 4 -25.68 2.02 11.12
C THR A 4 -24.95 1.40 12.30
N ASP A 5 -24.78 0.09 12.29
CA ASP A 5 -24.09 -0.62 13.38
C ASP A 5 -22.65 -0.08 13.46
N LEU A 6 -22.19 0.24 14.67
CA LEU A 6 -20.83 0.76 14.88
C LEU A 6 -19.78 -0.22 14.32
N ALA A 7 -20.07 -1.52 14.36
CA ALA A 7 -19.23 -2.56 13.77
C ALA A 7 -19.12 -2.46 12.24
N GLU A 8 -20.20 -2.04 11.55
CA GLU A 8 -20.18 -1.83 10.10
C GLU A 8 -19.36 -0.60 9.73
N LEU A 9 -19.42 0.47 10.55
CA LEU A 9 -18.60 1.66 10.35
C LEU A 9 -17.11 1.39 10.56
N ASP A 10 -16.76 0.59 11.57
CA ASP A 10 -15.38 0.17 11.81
C ASP A 10 -14.84 -0.69 10.67
N TYR A 11 -15.65 -1.61 10.14
CA TYR A 11 -15.30 -2.44 8.99
C TYR A 11 -15.04 -1.59 7.73
N VAL A 12 -15.93 -0.63 7.43
CA VAL A 12 -15.78 0.28 6.29
C VAL A 12 -14.55 1.18 6.47
N SER A 13 -14.31 1.68 7.67
CA SER A 13 -13.13 2.47 8.01
C SER A 13 -11.85 1.66 7.80
N GLU A 14 -11.80 0.41 8.23
CA GLU A 14 -10.66 -0.47 8.02
C GLU A 14 -10.43 -0.80 6.54
N MET A 15 -11.51 -0.94 5.79
CA MET A 15 -11.47 -1.24 4.36
C MET A 15 -10.95 -0.05 3.54
N ILE A 16 -11.26 1.19 3.92
CA ILE A 16 -10.90 2.40 3.17
C ILE A 16 -9.64 3.07 3.73
N HIS A 17 -9.46 3.05 5.05
CA HIS A 17 -8.39 3.71 5.80
C HIS A 17 -7.72 2.75 6.80
N PRO A 18 -7.10 1.66 6.34
CA PRO A 18 -6.52 0.65 7.23
C PRO A 18 -5.45 1.24 8.15
N HIS A 19 -4.71 2.27 7.73
CA HIS A 19 -3.74 2.96 8.57
C HIS A 19 -4.34 3.77 9.73
N LEU A 20 -5.63 4.13 9.67
CA LEU A 20 -6.32 4.79 10.79
C LEU A 20 -6.92 3.76 11.77
N ALA A 21 -7.29 2.59 11.25
CA ALA A 21 -7.85 1.50 12.04
C ALA A 21 -6.76 0.62 12.72
N PHE A 22 -5.53 0.62 12.20
CA PHE A 22 -4.43 -0.17 12.75
C PHE A 22 -3.34 0.71 13.37
N PRO A 23 -2.86 0.35 14.57
CA PRO A 23 -1.60 0.86 15.10
C PRO A 23 -0.48 0.62 14.08
N HIS A 24 0.44 1.57 13.97
CA HIS A 24 1.59 1.51 13.06
C HIS A 24 2.73 2.42 13.54
N SER A 25 2.85 2.60 14.86
CA SER A 25 3.88 3.43 15.49
C SER A 25 5.18 2.67 15.74
N THR A 26 5.12 1.34 15.75
CA THR A 26 6.28 0.46 15.87
C THR A 26 6.49 -0.36 14.60
N ARG A 27 7.73 -0.87 14.41
CA ARG A 27 8.04 -1.74 13.27
C ARG A 27 7.15 -2.99 13.22
N ALA A 28 6.87 -3.61 14.36
CA ALA A 28 6.04 -4.81 14.42
C ALA A 28 4.60 -4.52 13.98
N GLU A 29 4.06 -3.36 14.38
CA GLU A 29 2.74 -2.90 13.96
C GLU A 29 2.69 -2.56 12.46
N GLU A 30 3.74 -1.91 11.92
CA GLU A 30 3.86 -1.67 10.48
C GLU A 30 3.87 -2.96 9.67
N VAL A 31 4.59 -3.99 10.14
CA VAL A 31 4.63 -5.31 9.49
C VAL A 31 3.27 -5.99 9.57
N ALA A 32 2.58 -5.91 10.71
CA ALA A 32 1.23 -6.44 10.86
C ALA A 32 0.22 -5.78 9.89
N LEU A 33 0.29 -4.45 9.73
CA LEU A 33 -0.51 -3.73 8.75
C LEU A 33 -0.15 -4.15 7.32
N ALA A 34 1.14 -4.23 6.98
CA ALA A 34 1.58 -4.68 5.66
C ALA A 34 1.09 -6.10 5.34
N LYS A 35 1.14 -7.01 6.31
CA LYS A 35 0.60 -8.37 6.18
C LYS A 35 -0.89 -8.39 5.91
N ARG A 36 -1.65 -7.51 6.56
CA ARG A 36 -3.09 -7.39 6.33
C ARG A 36 -3.39 -6.87 4.92
N ILE A 37 -2.63 -5.89 4.44
CA ILE A 37 -2.74 -5.41 3.05
C ILE A 37 -2.36 -6.51 2.05
N HIS A 38 -1.34 -7.32 2.35
CA HIS A 38 -0.94 -8.44 1.53
C HIS A 38 -2.06 -9.48 1.33
N GLN A 39 -2.93 -9.63 2.32
CA GLN A 39 -4.05 -10.58 2.31
C GLN A 39 -5.33 -10.04 1.66
N LYS A 40 -5.42 -8.72 1.39
CA LYS A 40 -6.59 -8.13 0.75
C LYS A 40 -6.74 -8.65 -0.68
N SER A 41 -7.99 -8.76 -1.13
CA SER A 41 -8.27 -9.02 -2.54
C SER A 41 -8.00 -7.81 -3.41
N ARG A 42 -7.83 -8.03 -4.72
CA ARG A 42 -7.71 -6.98 -5.74
C ARG A 42 -8.84 -5.93 -5.66
N GLY A 43 -10.06 -6.37 -5.39
CA GLY A 43 -11.22 -5.49 -5.26
C GLY A 43 -11.11 -4.57 -4.03
N GLU A 44 -10.69 -5.12 -2.88
CA GLU A 44 -10.51 -4.34 -1.66
C GLU A 44 -9.38 -3.31 -1.77
N ILE A 45 -8.32 -3.62 -2.51
CA ILE A 45 -7.24 -2.65 -2.74
C ILE A 45 -7.74 -1.40 -3.48
N LEU A 46 -8.71 -1.56 -4.40
CA LEU A 46 -9.30 -0.42 -5.12
C LEU A 46 -10.17 0.46 -4.22
N LEU A 47 -10.64 -0.05 -3.08
CA LEU A 47 -11.44 0.69 -2.11
C LEU A 47 -10.59 1.53 -1.15
N LEU A 48 -9.28 1.31 -1.11
CA LEU A 48 -8.37 2.10 -0.28
C LEU A 48 -8.42 3.56 -0.69
N SER A 49 -8.53 4.43 0.32
CA SER A 49 -8.38 5.87 0.13
C SER A 49 -7.04 6.19 -0.55
N PRO A 50 -6.97 7.23 -1.40
CA PRO A 50 -5.73 7.63 -2.03
C PRO A 50 -4.59 7.87 -1.02
N THR A 51 -4.90 8.46 0.12
CA THR A 51 -3.92 8.75 1.18
C THR A 51 -3.36 7.50 1.86
N ALA A 52 -4.06 6.37 1.80
CA ALA A 52 -3.52 5.11 2.31
C ALA A 52 -2.27 4.68 1.53
N PHE A 53 -2.17 5.02 0.24
CA PHE A 53 -1.00 4.70 -0.58
C PHE A 53 0.22 5.57 -0.28
N ASP A 54 0.09 6.60 0.57
CA ASP A 54 1.23 7.37 1.08
C ASP A 54 1.86 6.73 2.33
N VAL A 55 1.19 5.72 2.91
CA VAL A 55 1.64 5.08 4.15
C VAL A 55 2.64 3.96 3.84
N PRO A 56 3.88 4.00 4.35
CA PRO A 56 4.92 3.01 4.06
C PRO A 56 4.49 1.55 4.27
N ALA A 57 3.78 1.27 5.36
CA ALA A 57 3.29 -0.06 5.68
C ALA A 57 2.22 -0.56 4.68
N VAL A 58 1.37 0.32 4.17
CA VAL A 58 0.37 -0.07 3.18
C VAL A 58 1.07 -0.44 1.88
N VAL A 59 1.99 0.39 1.42
CA VAL A 59 2.75 0.17 0.18
C VAL A 59 3.60 -1.11 0.26
N ALA A 60 4.28 -1.34 1.39
CA ALA A 60 5.06 -2.56 1.61
C ALA A 60 4.23 -3.85 1.55
N GLY A 61 2.94 -3.77 1.89
CA GLY A 61 2.02 -4.90 1.82
C GLY A 61 1.49 -5.21 0.41
N LEU A 62 1.67 -4.31 -0.57
CA LEU A 62 1.11 -4.49 -1.91
C LEU A 62 1.86 -5.57 -2.71
N THR A 63 1.15 -6.61 -3.13
CA THR A 63 1.67 -7.61 -4.07
C THR A 63 1.80 -7.04 -5.48
N ALA A 64 2.46 -7.76 -6.38
CA ALA A 64 2.51 -7.39 -7.79
C ALA A 64 1.11 -7.26 -8.42
N GLU A 65 0.20 -8.18 -8.09
CA GLU A 65 -1.17 -8.14 -8.60
C GLU A 65 -1.95 -6.93 -8.07
N HIS A 66 -1.69 -6.51 -6.83
CA HIS A 66 -2.30 -5.30 -6.27
C HIS A 66 -1.86 -4.06 -7.04
N ILE A 67 -0.56 -3.94 -7.30
CA ILE A 67 0.01 -2.81 -8.05
C ILE A 67 -0.55 -2.76 -9.46
N GLU A 68 -0.58 -3.89 -10.17
CA GLU A 68 -1.17 -3.99 -11.51
C GLU A 68 -2.66 -3.61 -11.50
N THR A 69 -3.40 -4.03 -10.47
CA THR A 69 -4.84 -3.72 -10.32
C THR A 69 -5.07 -2.23 -10.11
N VAL A 70 -4.40 -1.62 -9.13
CA VAL A 70 -4.44 -0.16 -8.88
C VAL A 70 -4.07 0.57 -10.16
N MET A 71 -3.17 -0.01 -10.96
CA MET A 71 -2.76 0.66 -12.15
C MET A 71 -3.70 0.66 -13.31
N ARG A 72 -4.32 -0.48 -13.55
CA ARG A 72 -5.27 -0.60 -14.64
C ARG A 72 -6.58 0.06 -14.29
N LEU A 73 -7.01 -0.04 -13.02
CA LEU A 73 -8.38 0.24 -12.61
C LEU A 73 -8.50 1.32 -11.52
N GLY A 74 -7.42 1.64 -10.81
CA GLY A 74 -7.43 2.62 -9.73
C GLY A 74 -7.60 4.06 -10.24
N ALA A 75 -8.10 4.91 -9.35
CA ALA A 75 -8.23 6.34 -9.59
C ALA A 75 -6.86 6.99 -9.79
N LEU A 76 -6.82 8.09 -10.55
CA LEU A 76 -5.57 8.84 -10.80
C LEU A 76 -4.89 9.29 -9.49
N SER A 77 -5.68 9.64 -8.47
CA SER A 77 -5.16 10.00 -7.15
C SER A 77 -4.45 8.84 -6.45
N GLN A 78 -5.01 7.63 -6.45
CA GLN A 78 -4.38 6.44 -5.85
C GLN A 78 -3.04 6.14 -6.51
N LYS A 79 -2.99 6.22 -7.85
CA LYS A 79 -1.75 6.05 -8.62
C LYS A 79 -0.70 7.08 -8.18
N ARG A 80 -1.08 8.36 -8.12
CA ARG A 80 -0.19 9.45 -7.70
C ARG A 80 0.40 9.22 -6.32
N PHE A 81 -0.42 8.91 -5.31
CA PHE A 81 0.06 8.67 -3.95
C PHE A 81 0.98 7.44 -3.87
N LEU A 82 0.68 6.38 -4.61
CA LEU A 82 1.58 5.21 -4.71
C LEU A 82 2.95 5.59 -5.31
N GLY A 83 2.97 6.49 -6.28
CA GLY A 83 4.19 7.04 -6.85
C GLY A 83 4.99 7.86 -5.84
N THR A 84 4.34 8.75 -5.09
CA THR A 84 5.01 9.67 -4.14
C THR A 84 5.58 8.98 -2.92
N ALA A 85 5.05 7.81 -2.54
CA ALA A 85 5.54 7.06 -1.37
C ALA A 85 7.04 6.74 -1.42
N PHE A 86 7.64 6.70 -2.62
CA PHE A 86 9.07 6.45 -2.82
C PHE A 86 9.89 7.69 -3.15
N ASP A 87 9.25 8.85 -3.39
CA ASP A 87 9.95 10.10 -3.67
C ASP A 87 10.65 10.66 -2.40
N VAL A 88 10.16 10.26 -1.22
CA VAL A 88 10.77 10.60 0.07
C VAL A 88 11.75 9.48 0.48
N PRO A 89 13.07 9.75 0.57
CA PRO A 89 14.07 8.72 0.84
C PRO A 89 13.83 7.93 2.14
N GLU A 90 13.34 8.61 3.18
CA GLU A 90 13.01 8.00 4.47
C GLU A 90 11.83 7.03 4.35
N ASN A 91 10.82 7.37 3.54
CA ASN A 91 9.70 6.47 3.27
C ASN A 91 10.15 5.26 2.45
N ALA A 92 10.99 5.45 1.42
CA ALA A 92 11.54 4.36 0.63
C ALA A 92 12.32 3.37 1.52
N ALA A 93 13.20 3.87 2.40
CA ALA A 93 13.94 3.04 3.34
C ALA A 93 13.01 2.31 4.33
N ARG A 94 11.94 2.97 4.79
CA ARG A 94 10.93 2.31 5.64
C ARG A 94 10.21 1.20 4.88
N ILE A 95 9.71 1.47 3.66
CA ILE A 95 9.01 0.49 2.81
C ILE A 95 9.88 -0.75 2.60
N GLU A 96 11.15 -0.57 2.25
CA GLU A 96 12.10 -1.68 2.05
C GLU A 96 12.23 -2.56 3.29
N ALA A 97 12.46 -1.93 4.45
CA ALA A 97 12.64 -2.66 5.69
C ALA A 97 11.34 -3.34 6.18
N ILE A 98 10.16 -2.76 5.94
CA ILE A 98 8.88 -3.43 6.24
C ILE A 98 8.68 -4.63 5.31
N THR A 99 8.96 -4.46 4.01
CA THR A 99 8.79 -5.52 3.02
C THR A 99 9.71 -6.71 3.31
N GLN A 100 10.94 -6.45 3.73
CA GLN A 100 11.89 -7.49 4.12
C GLN A 100 11.38 -8.26 5.36
N ALA A 101 10.98 -7.55 6.42
CA ALA A 101 10.44 -8.18 7.62
C ALA A 101 9.15 -8.98 7.35
N LEU A 102 8.26 -8.46 6.50
CA LEU A 102 7.05 -9.17 6.08
C LEU A 102 7.37 -10.49 5.38
N ALA A 103 8.39 -10.51 4.51
CA ALA A 103 8.74 -11.75 3.83
C ALA A 103 9.40 -12.79 4.73
N GLU A 104 10.17 -12.36 5.72
CA GLU A 104 10.65 -13.26 6.78
C GLU A 104 9.47 -13.93 7.50
N GLU A 105 8.42 -13.17 7.83
CA GLU A 105 7.20 -13.73 8.42
C GLU A 105 6.44 -14.68 7.48
N LEU A 106 6.35 -14.34 6.20
CA LEU A 106 5.68 -15.15 5.18
C LEU A 106 6.52 -16.36 4.75
N LYS A 107 7.75 -16.50 5.26
CA LYS A 107 8.75 -17.48 4.80
C LYS A 107 8.96 -17.42 3.29
N ALA A 108 8.76 -16.24 2.70
CA ALA A 108 9.04 -15.99 1.29
C ALA A 108 10.55 -15.94 1.08
N GLY A 109 11.03 -16.42 -0.06
CA GLY A 109 12.46 -16.35 -0.36
C GLY A 109 12.90 -14.89 -0.53
N PRO A 110 14.16 -14.53 -0.22
CA PRO A 110 14.69 -13.17 -0.44
C PRO A 110 14.57 -12.67 -1.89
N GLY A 111 14.40 -13.59 -2.84
CA GLY A 111 14.11 -13.28 -4.25
C GLY A 111 12.71 -12.71 -4.52
N ASP A 112 11.71 -13.03 -3.70
CA ASP A 112 10.34 -12.55 -3.88
C ASP A 112 10.18 -11.09 -3.40
N VAL A 113 10.82 -10.74 -2.28
CA VAL A 113 10.94 -9.35 -1.78
C VAL A 113 11.62 -8.46 -2.78
N SER A 114 12.80 -8.90 -3.24
CA SER A 114 13.60 -8.13 -4.18
C SER A 114 12.83 -7.90 -5.48
N ARG A 115 12.07 -8.91 -5.94
CA ARG A 115 11.22 -8.81 -7.13
C ARG A 115 10.02 -7.89 -6.91
N GLN A 116 9.38 -7.91 -5.75
CA GLN A 116 8.27 -7.02 -5.40
C GLN A 116 8.72 -5.55 -5.35
N LEU A 117 9.82 -5.27 -4.65
CA LEU A 117 10.42 -3.93 -4.59
C LEU A 117 10.94 -3.46 -5.95
N GLN A 118 11.56 -4.34 -6.73
CA GLN A 118 11.99 -4.02 -8.10
C GLN A 118 10.80 -3.73 -9.01
N ARG A 119 9.70 -4.47 -8.91
CA ARG A 119 8.47 -4.18 -9.67
C ARG A 119 7.88 -2.84 -9.27
N LEU A 120 7.79 -2.54 -7.97
CA LEU A 120 7.35 -1.23 -7.46
C LEU A 120 8.22 -0.09 -8.02
N ARG A 121 9.55 -0.20 -7.89
CA ARG A 121 10.50 0.80 -8.38
C ARG A 121 10.49 0.95 -9.90
N TRP A 122 10.49 -0.18 -10.63
CA TRP A 122 10.39 -0.19 -12.09
C TRP A 122 9.12 0.54 -12.53
N TYR A 123 8.01 0.20 -11.90
CA TYR A 123 6.72 0.76 -12.19
C TYR A 123 6.68 2.28 -11.95
N ILE A 124 7.22 2.76 -10.83
CA ILE A 124 7.33 4.20 -10.53
C ILE A 124 8.15 4.93 -11.58
N ASN A 125 9.26 4.33 -12.01
CA ASN A 125 10.13 4.90 -13.03
C ASN A 125 9.48 4.90 -14.42
N ASP A 126 8.77 3.83 -14.79
CA ASP A 126 8.12 3.66 -16.09
C ASP A 126 6.88 4.57 -16.24
N HIS A 127 6.22 4.88 -15.12
CA HIS A 127 4.99 5.68 -15.08
C HIS A 127 5.21 7.08 -14.50
N ARG A 128 6.46 7.53 -14.38
CA ARG A 128 6.85 8.83 -13.82
C ARG A 128 6.17 10.02 -14.49
N THR A 129 5.77 9.88 -15.75
CA THR A 129 5.01 10.88 -16.51
C THR A 129 3.56 11.01 -16.06
N LEU A 130 2.94 9.95 -15.53
CA LEU A 130 1.61 9.99 -14.92
C LEU A 130 1.62 10.63 -13.52
N PHE A 131 2.80 10.74 -12.91
CA PHE A 131 3.03 11.30 -11.56
C PHE A 131 3.59 12.72 -11.58
N SER A 132 4.23 13.13 -12.68
CA SER A 132 4.72 14.49 -12.86
C SER A 132 3.56 15.46 -13.01
N LYS A 133 3.58 16.55 -12.24
CA LYS A 133 2.66 17.70 -12.38
C LYS A 133 2.65 18.18 -13.84
N GLU A 134 1.63 17.83 -14.60
CA GLU A 134 0.99 18.86 -15.40
C GLU A 134 0.05 19.60 -14.46
N SER A 135 0.60 20.68 -13.91
CA SER A 135 -0.18 21.86 -13.57
C SER A 135 -0.88 22.32 -14.85
N ALA A 136 -2.19 22.07 -14.94
CA ALA A 136 -3.10 22.80 -15.79
C ALA A 136 -4.26 23.26 -14.91
#